data_AF-A0A4V1V4Y6-F1
#
_entry.id   AF-A0A4V1V4Y6-F1
#
_cell.length_a   1.000
_cell.length_b   1.000
_cell.length_c   1.000
_cell.angle_alpha   90.00
_cell.angle_beta   90.00
_cell.angle_gamma   90.00
#
_symmetry.space_group_name_H-M   'P 1'
#
loop_
_entity.id
_entity.type
_entity.pdbx_description
1 polymer ?
#
loop_
_entity_poly.entity_id
_entity_poly.type
_entity_poly.pdbx_seq_one_letter_code
_entity_poly.pdbx_strand_id
1 'polypeptide(L)'
;MIEIGNMQIATDDPRLWAAVLGVVLIAALFWLLIATGRRANRSGQAVDALAGQVGQLSVFMQDLGSNQTRLSENLRTVADTQASGQTHVIQTMERRLSEVTAQVADRLSDTNARVARQLAETNTQVAERLAENALKSARTLSDMQERMTETLSGSSEKSAKQLTELQERLATIDRAQSNIEKLSGDVLSLQDILSNKQTRGAFGEIQLTDIVGKALPSDSYTLQATLSNGKRADCLIHLPNPPGPIVVDAKFPLEAYETLARAEGRAEQEAALKQLGAAVRVHIKAITEKYIIEGETADGAIMFLPSEAVYAELHARLPQVVREGFAARVWIVSPTTCMATLNTMRAILKDARMREQTGAIRKSLKQLHRDVELIGERAGKLETHLRQANDDVSGILTASTRAGKRADRLDNFDFEELSAGAPEPLPLADAGANDTE
;
A
#
# COMPACT_ATOMS: atom_id res chain seq x y z
N MET A 1 -10.13 -158.56 30.70
CA MET A 1 -9.19 -159.48 30.04
C MET A 1 -9.10 -159.07 28.57
N ILE A 2 -7.95 -158.57 28.13
CA ILE A 2 -7.74 -158.15 26.73
C ILE A 2 -6.54 -158.91 26.21
N GLU A 3 -6.72 -159.63 25.10
CA GLU A 3 -5.72 -160.50 24.48
C GLU A 3 -5.20 -159.81 23.20
N ILE A 4 -3.90 -159.54 23.11
CA ILE A 4 -3.23 -159.03 21.91
C ILE A 4 -2.03 -159.95 21.63
N GLY A 5 -2.17 -160.89 20.70
CA GLY A 5 -1.14 -161.88 20.36
C GLY A 5 -0.80 -162.85 21.50
N ASN A 6 0.44 -163.34 21.55
CA ASN A 6 0.90 -164.34 22.55
C ASN A 6 1.10 -163.79 23.99
N MET A 7 0.59 -162.60 24.32
CA MET A 7 0.67 -162.03 25.67
C MET A 7 -0.74 -161.80 26.23
N GLN A 8 -1.05 -162.50 27.32
CA GLN A 8 -2.25 -162.28 28.11
C GLN A 8 -2.00 -161.16 29.12
N ILE A 9 -2.67 -160.00 28.93
CA ILE A 9 -2.54 -158.86 29.83
C ILE A 9 -3.71 -158.89 30.83
N ALA A 10 -3.38 -159.24 32.07
CA ALA A 10 -4.31 -159.22 33.21
C ALA A 10 -4.63 -157.76 33.60
N THR A 11 -5.92 -157.45 33.73
CA THR A 11 -6.44 -156.10 34.01
C THR A 11 -6.27 -155.63 35.47
N ASP A 12 -5.66 -156.46 36.33
CA ASP A 12 -5.38 -156.18 37.74
C ASP A 12 -3.90 -155.84 38.03
N ASP A 13 -3.08 -155.63 36.99
CA ASP A 13 -1.66 -155.30 37.20
C ASP A 13 -1.46 -153.79 37.49
N PRO A 14 -1.06 -153.41 38.72
CA PRO A 14 -0.89 -152.00 39.12
C PRO A 14 0.16 -151.25 38.28
N ARG A 15 1.05 -151.96 37.58
CA ARG A 15 2.06 -151.36 36.69
C ARG A 15 1.44 -150.73 35.44
N LEU A 16 0.32 -151.25 34.96
CA LEU A 16 -0.35 -150.75 33.75
C LEU A 16 -1.05 -149.41 34.03
N TRP A 17 -1.66 -149.27 35.20
CA TRP A 17 -2.22 -148.00 35.68
C TRP A 17 -1.14 -146.93 35.90
N ALA A 18 0.05 -147.31 36.38
CA ALA A 18 1.18 -146.39 36.52
C ALA A 18 1.67 -145.86 35.15
N ALA A 19 1.70 -146.70 34.12
CA ALA A 19 2.07 -146.28 32.77
C ALA A 19 1.05 -145.29 32.16
N VAL A 20 -0.24 -145.54 32.34
CA VAL A 20 -1.30 -144.63 31.86
C VAL A 20 -1.24 -143.28 32.58
N LEU A 21 -1.04 -143.27 33.91
CA LEU A 21 -0.85 -142.05 34.69
C LEU A 21 0.38 -141.25 34.22
N GLY A 22 1.47 -141.94 33.89
CA GLY A 22 2.67 -141.32 33.33
C GLY A 22 2.39 -140.60 32.01
N VAL A 23 1.65 -141.24 31.09
CA VAL A 23 1.29 -140.62 29.79
C VAL A 23 0.38 -139.41 29.98
N VAL A 24 -0.59 -139.47 30.90
CA VAL A 24 -1.47 -138.33 31.20
C VAL A 24 -0.69 -137.16 31.81
N LEU A 25 0.28 -137.44 32.69
CA LEU A 25 1.15 -136.42 33.28
C LEU A 25 2.01 -135.72 32.23
N ILE A 26 2.56 -136.48 31.28
CA ILE A 26 3.35 -135.93 30.17
C ILE A 26 2.48 -135.07 29.26
N ALA A 27 1.26 -135.52 28.94
CA ALA A 27 0.32 -134.74 28.13
C ALA A 27 -0.10 -133.43 28.84
N ALA A 28 -0.32 -133.47 30.16
CA ALA A 28 -0.63 -132.30 30.97
C ALA A 28 0.56 -131.31 31.02
N LEU A 29 1.79 -131.82 31.17
CA LEU A 29 3.02 -131.01 31.12
C LEU A 29 3.20 -130.35 29.76
N PHE A 30 2.96 -131.09 28.67
CA PHE A 30 3.07 -130.56 27.31
C PHE A 30 2.01 -129.49 27.02
N TRP A 31 0.78 -129.71 27.47
CA TRP A 31 -0.28 -128.71 27.36
C TRP A 31 0.03 -127.45 28.18
N LEU A 32 0.58 -127.61 29.39
CA LEU A 32 0.99 -126.50 30.25
C LEU A 32 2.15 -125.70 29.64
N LEU A 33 3.09 -126.35 28.96
CA LEU A 33 4.19 -125.72 28.20
C LEU A 33 3.69 -124.90 27.01
N ILE A 34 2.67 -125.40 26.29
CA ILE A 34 2.04 -124.64 25.21
C ILE A 34 1.22 -123.46 25.76
N ALA A 35 0.54 -123.65 26.89
CA ALA A 35 -0.26 -122.60 27.53
C ALA A 35 0.62 -121.45 28.09
N THR A 36 1.81 -121.76 28.65
CA THR A 36 2.77 -120.74 29.09
C THR A 36 3.42 -120.03 27.92
N GLY A 37 3.76 -120.73 26.84
CA GLY A 37 4.28 -120.13 25.60
C GLY A 37 3.30 -119.15 24.94
N ARG A 38 1.99 -119.45 24.95
CA ARG A 38 0.96 -118.54 24.41
C ARG A 38 0.68 -117.32 25.31
N ARG A 39 0.94 -117.40 26.62
CA ARG A 39 0.82 -116.24 27.53
C ARG A 39 2.02 -115.31 27.46
N ALA A 40 3.23 -115.83 27.26
CA ALA A 40 4.43 -115.01 27.10
C ALA A 40 4.33 -114.07 25.88
N ASN A 41 3.71 -114.53 24.79
CA ASN A 41 3.59 -113.76 23.55
C ASN A 41 2.57 -112.59 23.62
N ARG A 42 1.65 -112.58 24.60
CA ARG A 42 0.74 -111.44 24.84
C ARG A 42 1.34 -110.36 25.73
N SER A 43 2.37 -110.67 26.53
CA SER A 43 3.01 -109.65 27.40
C SER A 43 4.03 -108.78 26.66
N GLY A 44 4.58 -109.23 25.52
CA GLY A 44 5.50 -108.44 24.70
C GLY A 44 4.86 -107.20 24.07
N GLN A 45 3.59 -107.28 23.68
CA GLN A 45 2.90 -106.15 23.02
C GLN A 45 2.50 -105.01 23.97
N ALA A 46 2.40 -105.26 25.27
CA ALA A 46 2.06 -104.23 26.25
C ALA A 46 3.28 -103.37 26.67
N VAL A 47 4.49 -103.91 26.56
CA VAL A 47 5.73 -103.22 26.94
C VAL A 47 6.21 -102.29 25.82
N ASP A 48 6.02 -102.68 24.55
CA ASP A 48 6.37 -101.83 23.39
C ASP A 48 5.51 -100.57 23.28
N ALA A 49 4.23 -100.64 23.67
CA ALA A 49 3.33 -99.48 23.67
C ALA A 49 3.72 -98.42 24.72
N LEU A 50 4.22 -98.85 25.89
CA LEU A 50 4.63 -97.94 26.97
C LEU A 50 5.98 -97.27 26.67
N ALA A 51 6.91 -97.99 26.04
CA ALA A 51 8.20 -97.45 25.61
C ALA A 51 8.04 -96.34 24.55
N GLY A 52 7.04 -96.46 23.67
CA GLY A 52 6.71 -95.42 22.69
C GLY A 52 6.20 -94.12 23.31
N GLN A 53 5.38 -94.19 24.38
CA GLN A 53 4.83 -93.00 25.04
C GLN A 53 5.87 -92.22 25.85
N VAL A 54 6.81 -92.90 26.50
CA VAL A 54 7.89 -92.23 27.27
C VAL A 54 8.88 -91.53 26.33
N GLY A 55 9.14 -92.08 25.15
CA GLY A 55 9.98 -91.44 24.12
C GLY A 55 9.38 -90.17 23.51
N GLN A 56 8.06 -90.10 23.37
CA GLN A 56 7.40 -88.87 22.88
C GLN A 56 7.41 -87.75 23.93
N LEU A 57 7.29 -88.10 25.21
CA LEU A 57 7.31 -87.11 26.29
C LEU A 57 8.69 -86.48 26.50
N SER A 58 9.78 -87.25 26.33
CA SER A 58 11.14 -86.70 26.37
C SER A 58 11.43 -85.76 25.22
N VAL A 59 10.92 -86.05 24.02
CA VAL A 59 11.08 -85.19 22.83
C VAL A 59 10.31 -83.88 23.01
N PHE A 60 9.12 -83.91 23.59
CA PHE A 60 8.33 -82.71 23.85
C PHE A 60 8.97 -81.79 24.91
N MET A 61 9.54 -82.36 25.99
CA MET A 61 10.27 -81.56 26.98
C MET A 61 11.55 -80.93 26.40
N GLN A 62 12.24 -81.64 25.50
CA GLN A 62 13.43 -81.11 24.83
C GLN A 62 13.06 -79.99 23.83
N ASP A 63 11.92 -80.12 23.15
CA ASP A 63 11.39 -79.08 22.25
C ASP A 63 10.99 -77.80 23.01
N LEU A 64 10.32 -77.93 24.16
CA LEU A 64 10.00 -76.78 25.02
C LEU A 64 11.24 -76.05 25.55
N GLY A 65 12.25 -76.80 26.00
CA GLY A 65 13.53 -76.21 26.43
C GLY A 65 14.24 -75.47 25.28
N SER A 66 14.20 -76.03 24.07
CA SER A 66 14.78 -75.40 22.89
C SER A 66 14.01 -74.14 22.45
N ASN A 67 12.68 -74.16 22.53
CA ASN A 67 11.83 -73.02 22.20
C ASN A 67 11.98 -71.87 23.20
N GLN A 68 12.10 -72.17 24.50
CA GLN A 68 12.34 -71.13 25.51
C GLN A 68 13.72 -70.47 25.34
N THR A 69 14.74 -71.26 25.00
CA THR A 69 16.09 -70.75 24.74
C THR A 69 16.10 -69.84 23.50
N ARG A 70 15.48 -70.29 22.40
CA ARG A 70 15.31 -69.52 21.16
C ARG A 70 14.53 -68.23 21.35
N LEU A 71 13.49 -68.25 22.19
CA LEU A 71 12.70 -67.05 22.48
C LEU A 71 13.53 -66.02 23.26
N SER A 72 14.33 -66.45 24.23
CA SER A 72 15.22 -65.55 24.98
C SER A 72 16.33 -64.97 24.10
N GLU A 73 16.83 -65.77 23.16
CA GLU A 73 17.86 -65.37 22.21
C GLU A 73 17.30 -64.35 21.21
N ASN A 74 16.13 -64.62 20.62
CA ASN A 74 15.44 -63.67 19.73
C ASN A 74 15.10 -62.35 20.42
N LEU A 75 14.65 -62.37 21.68
CA LEU A 75 14.36 -61.15 22.43
C LEU A 75 15.62 -60.33 22.71
N ARG A 76 16.76 -60.99 22.98
CA ARG A 76 18.06 -60.32 23.09
C ARG A 76 18.50 -59.72 21.75
N THR A 77 18.39 -60.45 20.65
CA THR A 77 18.75 -59.95 19.32
C THR A 77 17.90 -58.76 18.89
N VAL A 78 16.59 -58.79 19.19
CA VAL A 78 15.69 -57.65 18.90
C VAL A 78 16.02 -56.43 19.77
N ALA A 79 16.36 -56.63 21.04
CA ALA A 79 16.80 -55.54 21.91
C ALA A 79 18.14 -54.92 21.45
N ASP A 80 19.12 -55.75 21.08
CA ASP A 80 20.43 -55.29 20.59
C ASP A 80 20.33 -54.61 19.21
N THR A 81 19.47 -55.11 18.32
CA THR A 81 19.22 -54.45 17.02
C THR A 81 18.45 -53.13 17.17
N GLN A 82 17.53 -53.02 18.13
CA GLN A 82 16.85 -51.76 18.42
C GLN A 82 17.77 -50.73 19.06
N ALA A 83 18.64 -51.13 20.00
CA ALA A 83 19.64 -50.26 20.61
C ALA A 83 20.68 -49.78 19.59
N SER A 84 21.14 -50.68 18.70
CA SER A 84 22.05 -50.34 17.61
C SER A 84 21.37 -49.43 16.58
N GLY A 85 20.10 -49.67 16.27
CA GLY A 85 19.29 -48.84 15.37
C GLY A 85 19.09 -47.42 15.91
N GLN A 86 18.78 -47.27 17.20
CA GLN A 86 18.69 -45.94 17.83
C GLN A 86 20.02 -45.20 17.83
N THR A 87 21.13 -45.90 18.10
CA THR A 87 22.47 -45.30 18.07
C THR A 87 22.82 -44.80 16.68
N HIS A 88 22.48 -45.55 15.63
CA HIS A 88 22.67 -45.14 14.24
C HIS A 88 21.82 -43.91 13.86
N VAL A 89 20.59 -43.84 14.36
CA VAL A 89 19.70 -42.67 14.15
C VAL A 89 20.26 -41.42 14.84
N ILE A 90 20.76 -41.54 16.07
CA ILE A 90 21.37 -40.42 16.81
C ILE A 90 22.63 -39.93 16.08
N GLN A 91 23.53 -40.84 15.68
CA GLN A 91 24.74 -40.48 14.93
C GLN A 91 24.41 -39.82 13.58
N THR A 92 23.36 -40.29 12.89
CA THR A 92 22.92 -39.69 11.62
C THR A 92 22.29 -38.32 11.84
N MET A 93 21.54 -38.13 12.93
CA MET A 93 21.00 -36.82 13.32
C MET A 93 22.11 -35.83 13.68
N GLU A 94 23.09 -36.24 14.49
CA GLU A 94 24.24 -35.40 14.85
C GLU A 94 25.04 -34.99 13.61
N ARG A 95 25.28 -35.93 12.70
CA ARG A 95 25.96 -35.64 11.44
C ARG A 95 25.16 -34.67 10.57
N ARG A 96 23.85 -34.87 10.40
CA ARG A 96 23.00 -33.94 9.62
C ARG A 96 22.89 -32.56 10.27
N LEU A 97 22.80 -32.49 11.60
CA LEU A 97 22.82 -31.21 12.32
C LEU A 97 24.16 -30.50 12.11
N SER A 98 25.29 -31.22 12.16
CA SER A 98 26.60 -30.64 11.87
C SER A 98 26.70 -30.13 10.42
N GLU A 99 26.21 -30.90 9.44
CA GLU A 99 26.19 -30.49 8.02
C GLU A 99 25.28 -29.27 7.80
N VAL A 100 24.11 -29.21 8.45
CA VAL A 100 23.20 -28.06 8.38
C VAL A 100 23.81 -26.84 9.05
N THR A 101 24.43 -26.98 10.22
CA THR A 101 25.10 -25.84 10.90
C THR A 101 26.26 -25.30 10.08
N ALA A 102 27.06 -26.17 9.45
CA ALA A 102 28.13 -25.76 8.55
C ALA A 102 27.58 -25.06 7.29
N GLN A 103 26.50 -25.58 6.69
CA GLN A 103 25.87 -24.96 5.53
C GLN A 103 25.23 -23.61 5.85
N VAL A 104 24.63 -23.47 7.03
CA VAL A 104 24.07 -22.19 7.52
C VAL A 104 25.19 -21.18 7.78
N ALA A 105 26.30 -21.60 8.40
CA ALA A 105 27.46 -20.73 8.63
C ALA A 105 28.10 -20.26 7.31
N ASP A 106 28.23 -21.14 6.33
CA ASP A 106 28.79 -20.81 5.02
C ASP A 106 27.88 -19.85 4.23
N ARG A 107 26.56 -20.09 4.25
CA ARG A 107 25.57 -19.18 3.66
C ARG A 107 25.57 -17.81 4.34
N LEU A 108 25.65 -17.77 5.67
CA LEU A 108 25.74 -16.52 6.45
C LEU A 108 27.00 -15.73 6.09
N SER A 109 28.15 -16.41 5.97
CA SER A 109 29.41 -15.81 5.55
C SER A 109 29.32 -15.23 4.13
N ASP A 110 28.76 -15.97 3.18
CA ASP A 110 28.60 -15.50 1.80
C ASP A 110 27.56 -14.37 1.66
N THR A 111 26.48 -14.39 2.46
CA THR A 111 25.56 -13.24 2.55
C THR A 111 26.22 -12.03 3.18
N ASN A 112 27.00 -12.19 4.25
CA ASN A 112 27.71 -11.09 4.89
C ASN A 112 28.77 -10.49 3.96
N ALA A 113 29.50 -11.32 3.20
CA ALA A 113 30.46 -10.86 2.21
C ALA A 113 29.79 -10.14 1.03
N ARG A 114 28.59 -10.56 0.60
CA ARG A 114 27.81 -9.85 -0.42
C ARG A 114 27.27 -8.52 0.09
N VAL A 115 26.73 -8.48 1.30
CA VAL A 115 26.25 -7.24 1.94
C VAL A 115 27.39 -6.26 2.16
N ALA A 116 28.57 -6.73 2.61
CA ALA A 116 29.75 -5.89 2.78
C ALA A 116 30.24 -5.29 1.44
N ARG A 117 30.26 -6.08 0.37
CA ARG A 117 30.62 -5.60 -0.99
C ARG A 117 29.60 -4.60 -1.51
N GLN A 118 28.31 -4.88 -1.37
CA GLN A 118 27.24 -3.98 -1.79
C GLN A 118 27.29 -2.65 -1.02
N LEU A 119 27.52 -2.69 0.30
CA LEU A 119 27.70 -1.49 1.13
C LEU A 119 28.92 -0.68 0.70
N ALA A 120 30.05 -1.34 0.40
CA ALA A 120 31.24 -0.68 -0.10
C ALA A 120 31.00 0.00 -1.46
N GLU A 121 30.33 -0.67 -2.39
CA GLU A 121 29.96 -0.10 -3.71
C GLU A 121 28.96 1.07 -3.59
N THR A 122 27.98 0.99 -2.69
CA THR A 122 27.09 2.14 -2.44
C THR A 122 27.83 3.30 -1.78
N ASN A 123 28.76 3.04 -0.86
CA ASN A 123 29.54 4.09 -0.22
C ASN A 123 30.48 4.79 -1.20
N THR A 124 31.11 4.07 -2.13
CA THR A 124 31.94 4.70 -3.17
C THR A 124 31.10 5.50 -4.15
N GLN A 125 29.94 5.00 -4.59
CA GLN A 125 29.03 5.79 -5.45
C GLN A 125 28.48 7.04 -4.75
N VAL A 126 28.15 6.95 -3.47
CA VAL A 126 27.69 8.11 -2.68
C VAL A 126 28.82 9.11 -2.50
N ALA A 127 30.05 8.65 -2.23
CA ALA A 127 31.22 9.52 -2.12
C ALA A 127 31.57 10.22 -3.45
N GLU A 128 31.51 9.51 -4.58
CA GLU A 128 31.72 10.07 -5.92
C GLU A 128 30.66 11.12 -6.25
N ARG A 129 29.38 10.85 -5.98
CA ARG A 129 28.29 11.82 -6.19
C ARG A 129 28.39 13.03 -5.27
N LEU A 130 28.83 12.85 -4.02
CA LEU A 130 29.10 13.97 -3.11
C LEU A 130 30.28 14.81 -3.60
N ALA A 131 31.36 14.18 -4.08
CA ALA A 131 32.52 14.88 -4.62
C ALA A 131 32.19 15.64 -5.91
N GLU A 132 31.42 15.03 -6.83
CA GLU A 132 30.94 15.71 -8.04
C GLU A 132 30.01 16.88 -7.72
N ASN A 133 29.09 16.72 -6.78
CA ASN A 133 28.22 17.80 -6.35
C ASN A 133 29.00 18.90 -5.63
N ALA A 134 29.96 18.56 -4.77
CA ALA A 134 30.83 19.54 -4.11
C ALA A 134 31.68 20.32 -5.12
N LEU A 135 32.21 19.66 -6.16
CA LEU A 135 32.96 20.32 -7.24
C LEU A 135 32.06 21.22 -8.10
N LYS A 136 30.82 20.81 -8.42
CA LYS A 136 29.84 21.65 -9.12
C LYS A 136 29.41 22.84 -8.27
N SER A 137 29.21 22.65 -6.97
CA SER A 137 28.91 23.71 -6.01
C SER A 137 30.10 24.67 -5.83
N ALA A 138 31.33 24.16 -5.78
CA ALA A 138 32.53 24.99 -5.70
C ALA A 138 32.74 25.83 -6.97
N ARG A 139 32.49 25.25 -8.15
CA ARG A 139 32.55 25.99 -9.43
C ARG A 139 31.48 27.06 -9.53
N THR A 140 30.24 26.74 -9.16
CA THR A 140 29.14 27.74 -9.16
C THR A 140 29.35 28.83 -8.11
N LEU A 141 29.91 28.51 -6.94
CA LEU A 141 30.31 29.51 -5.95
C LEU A 141 31.47 30.36 -6.44
N SER A 142 32.48 29.78 -7.10
CA SER A 142 33.60 30.53 -7.69
C SER A 142 33.13 31.48 -8.80
N ASP A 143 32.29 31.01 -9.73
CA ASP A 143 31.68 31.84 -10.78
C ASP A 143 30.82 32.96 -10.18
N MET A 144 30.11 32.67 -9.08
CA MET A 144 29.33 33.66 -8.35
C MET A 144 30.25 34.66 -7.63
N GLN A 145 31.38 34.22 -7.09
CA GLN A 145 32.35 35.07 -6.40
C GLN A 145 33.14 35.95 -7.37
N GLU A 146 33.46 35.46 -8.57
CA GLU A 146 34.08 36.22 -9.65
C GLU A 146 33.13 37.30 -10.16
N ARG A 147 31.87 36.94 -10.44
CA ARG A 147 30.82 37.91 -10.79
C ARG A 147 30.55 38.92 -9.66
N MET A 148 30.59 38.48 -8.40
CA MET A 148 30.42 39.35 -7.24
C MET A 148 31.63 40.27 -7.05
N THR A 149 32.84 39.82 -7.34
CA THR A 149 34.08 40.62 -7.28
C THR A 149 34.13 41.65 -8.41
N GLU A 150 33.68 41.29 -9.61
CA GLU A 150 33.52 42.20 -10.75
C GLU A 150 32.42 43.24 -10.49
N THR A 151 31.34 42.83 -9.80
CA THR A 151 30.28 43.74 -9.33
C THR A 151 30.77 44.64 -8.19
N LEU A 152 31.59 44.13 -7.26
CA LEU A 152 32.13 44.88 -6.12
C LEU A 152 33.26 45.84 -6.52
N SER A 153 34.12 45.49 -7.47
CA SER A 153 35.18 46.38 -7.98
C SER A 153 34.56 47.53 -8.80
N GLY A 154 33.60 47.22 -9.68
CA GLY A 154 32.79 48.22 -10.38
C GLY A 154 31.91 49.06 -9.44
N SER A 155 31.45 48.48 -8.33
CA SER A 155 30.70 49.19 -7.28
C SER A 155 31.60 50.10 -6.44
N SER A 156 32.88 49.77 -6.23
CA SER A 156 33.80 50.57 -5.40
C SER A 156 34.27 51.84 -6.13
N GLU A 157 34.58 51.75 -7.43
CA GLU A 157 34.84 52.93 -8.26
C GLU A 157 33.59 53.82 -8.42
N LYS A 158 32.41 53.21 -8.57
CA LYS A 158 31.13 53.95 -8.54
C LYS A 158 30.84 54.54 -7.17
N SER A 159 31.18 53.86 -6.07
CA SER A 159 30.95 54.34 -4.70
C SER A 159 31.90 55.48 -4.33
N ALA A 160 33.14 55.49 -4.80
CA ALA A 160 34.06 56.62 -4.63
C ALA A 160 33.57 57.85 -5.39
N LYS A 161 33.11 57.69 -6.66
CA LYS A 161 32.45 58.77 -7.41
C LYS A 161 31.15 59.23 -6.75
N GLN A 162 30.34 58.31 -6.23
CA GLN A 162 29.09 58.60 -5.53
C GLN A 162 29.33 59.24 -4.16
N LEU A 163 30.44 58.97 -3.47
CA LEU A 163 30.80 59.61 -2.20
C LEU A 163 31.26 61.05 -2.41
N THR A 164 31.98 61.33 -3.51
CA THR A 164 32.33 62.69 -3.91
C THR A 164 31.08 63.47 -4.37
N GLU A 165 30.18 62.84 -5.13
CA GLU A 165 28.84 63.39 -5.44
C GLU A 165 27.96 63.53 -4.18
N LEU A 166 28.09 62.65 -3.18
CA LEU A 166 27.36 62.74 -1.91
C LEU A 166 27.89 63.86 -1.03
N GLN A 167 29.20 64.17 -1.05
CA GLN A 167 29.74 65.36 -0.38
C GLN A 167 29.26 66.65 -1.04
N GLU A 168 29.13 66.71 -2.37
CA GLU A 168 28.44 67.80 -3.07
C GLU A 168 26.92 67.84 -2.76
N ARG A 169 26.27 66.69 -2.57
CA ARG A 169 24.86 66.59 -2.14
C ARG A 169 24.63 66.89 -0.65
N LEU A 170 25.65 66.79 0.21
CA LEU A 170 25.55 67.24 1.60
C LEU A 170 25.65 68.77 1.71
N ALA A 171 26.40 69.44 0.82
CA ALA A 171 26.27 70.88 0.59
C ALA A 171 24.92 71.28 -0.05
N THR A 172 24.13 70.29 -0.48
CA THR A 172 22.76 70.43 -1.00
C THR A 172 21.70 70.21 0.09
N ILE A 173 22.09 69.99 1.35
CA ILE A 173 21.14 69.99 2.48
C ILE A 173 20.64 71.41 2.78
N ASP A 174 21.42 72.46 2.50
CA ASP A 174 20.90 73.85 2.45
C ASP A 174 19.91 74.07 1.30
N ARG A 175 19.87 73.18 0.29
CA ARG A 175 18.85 73.19 -0.78
C ARG A 175 17.64 72.32 -0.45
N ALA A 176 17.61 71.59 0.67
CA ALA A 176 16.43 70.83 1.07
C ALA A 176 15.23 71.74 1.43
N GLN A 177 15.47 73.01 1.79
CA GLN A 177 14.40 74.03 1.87
C GLN A 177 13.86 74.44 0.49
N SER A 178 14.65 74.34 -0.58
CA SER A 178 14.25 74.70 -1.96
C SER A 178 13.49 73.58 -2.69
N ASN A 179 13.64 72.31 -2.29
CA ASN A 179 12.96 71.19 -2.96
C ASN A 179 11.47 71.06 -2.62
N ILE A 180 10.97 71.74 -1.58
CA ILE A 180 9.53 71.89 -1.34
C ILE A 180 8.91 72.91 -2.32
N GLU A 181 9.66 73.92 -2.77
CA GLU A 181 9.19 74.86 -3.80
C GLU A 181 9.17 74.23 -5.20
N LYS A 182 10.06 73.27 -5.49
CA LYS A 182 10.17 72.65 -6.83
C LYS A 182 9.13 71.57 -7.17
N LEU A 183 8.38 71.05 -6.19
CA LEU A 183 7.23 70.18 -6.49
C LEU A 183 6.10 70.94 -7.23
N SER A 184 6.14 72.27 -7.23
CA SER A 184 5.26 73.13 -8.04
C SER A 184 5.74 73.32 -9.48
N GLY A 185 7.01 73.00 -9.80
CA GLY A 185 7.64 73.31 -11.09
C GLY A 185 7.43 72.25 -12.18
N ASP A 186 7.40 70.97 -11.82
CA ASP A 186 7.35 69.87 -12.82
C ASP A 186 5.94 69.62 -13.39
N VAL A 187 4.95 70.42 -12.99
CA VAL A 187 3.62 70.49 -13.62
C VAL A 187 3.68 71.25 -14.97
N LEU A 188 4.73 72.04 -15.22
CA LEU A 188 4.86 72.87 -16.44
C LEU A 188 5.19 72.05 -17.70
N SER A 189 5.89 70.92 -17.60
CA SER A 189 6.23 70.08 -18.76
C SER A 189 5.06 69.19 -19.26
N LEU A 190 3.97 69.10 -18.48
CA LEU A 190 2.74 68.39 -18.83
C LEU A 190 1.70 69.30 -19.53
N GLN A 191 1.93 70.62 -19.60
CA GLN A 191 0.98 71.59 -20.14
C GLN A 191 0.66 71.39 -21.64
N ASP A 192 1.65 70.99 -22.44
CA ASP A 192 1.47 70.84 -23.89
C ASP A 192 0.60 69.62 -24.25
N ILE A 193 0.68 68.53 -23.45
CA ILE A 193 -0.11 67.30 -23.65
C ILE A 193 -1.53 67.45 -23.06
N LEU A 194 -1.72 68.29 -22.04
CA LEU A 194 -2.98 68.46 -21.30
C LEU A 194 -3.84 69.65 -21.78
N SER A 195 -3.43 70.35 -22.85
CA SER A 195 -4.13 71.53 -23.38
C SER A 195 -5.58 71.24 -23.84
N ASN A 196 -5.87 70.03 -24.32
CA ASN A 196 -7.20 69.62 -24.79
C ASN A 196 -7.88 68.63 -23.82
N LYS A 197 -9.16 68.90 -23.47
CA LYS A 197 -10.02 68.06 -22.62
C LYS A 197 -10.01 66.57 -23.01
N GLN A 198 -9.96 66.28 -24.31
CA GLN A 198 -9.98 64.91 -24.80
C GLN A 198 -8.64 64.18 -24.54
N THR A 199 -7.52 64.87 -24.80
CA THR A 199 -6.18 64.35 -24.51
C THR A 199 -5.95 64.15 -23.02
N ARG A 200 -6.53 65.02 -22.17
CA ARG A 200 -6.52 64.84 -20.70
C ARG A 200 -7.25 63.58 -20.25
N GLY A 201 -8.45 63.35 -20.79
CA GLY A 201 -9.22 62.13 -20.51
C GLY A 201 -8.42 60.88 -20.90
N ALA A 202 -7.86 60.88 -22.11
CA ALA A 202 -7.02 59.80 -22.61
C ALA A 202 -5.77 59.57 -21.73
N PHE A 203 -5.12 60.62 -21.23
CA PHE A 203 -3.97 60.48 -20.32
C PHE A 203 -4.35 59.75 -19.03
N GLY A 204 -5.47 60.13 -18.41
CA GLY A 204 -5.98 59.47 -17.21
C GLY A 204 -6.30 58.00 -17.46
N GLU A 205 -6.94 57.69 -18.59
CA GLU A 205 -7.28 56.31 -18.99
C GLU A 205 -6.03 55.47 -19.30
N ILE A 206 -5.03 56.02 -19.98
CA ILE A 206 -3.75 55.34 -20.28
C ILE A 206 -3.01 55.01 -18.99
N GLN A 207 -2.89 55.98 -18.08
CA GLN A 207 -2.22 55.76 -16.81
C GLN A 207 -2.95 54.74 -15.94
N LEU A 208 -4.28 54.80 -15.89
CA LEU A 208 -5.10 53.80 -15.19
C LEU A 208 -4.90 52.40 -15.81
N THR A 209 -4.90 52.30 -17.14
CA THR A 209 -4.70 51.04 -17.86
C THR A 209 -3.33 50.42 -17.56
N ASP A 210 -2.27 51.23 -17.56
CA ASP A 210 -0.91 50.78 -17.22
C ASP A 210 -0.81 50.28 -15.77
N ILE A 211 -1.40 51.00 -14.83
CA ILE A 211 -1.45 50.63 -13.40
C ILE A 211 -2.23 49.32 -13.22
N VAL A 212 -3.42 49.21 -13.80
CA VAL A 212 -4.26 48.02 -13.70
C VAL A 212 -3.58 46.82 -14.34
N GLY A 213 -3.01 46.97 -15.53
CA GLY A 213 -2.31 45.88 -16.23
C GLY A 213 -1.07 45.36 -15.49
N LYS A 214 -0.38 46.22 -14.74
CA LYS A 214 0.75 45.82 -13.88
C LYS A 214 0.29 45.19 -12.56
N ALA A 215 -0.83 45.64 -12.01
CA ALA A 215 -1.29 45.22 -10.69
C ALA A 215 -2.20 43.99 -10.72
N LEU A 216 -2.97 43.77 -11.78
CA LEU A 216 -3.99 42.73 -11.84
C LEU A 216 -3.81 41.81 -13.05
N PRO A 217 -4.10 40.51 -12.91
CA PRO A 217 -4.20 39.61 -14.06
C PRO A 217 -5.26 40.09 -15.06
N SER A 218 -5.02 39.89 -16.36
CA SER A 218 -5.90 40.36 -17.44
C SER A 218 -7.31 39.79 -17.40
N ASP A 219 -7.53 38.66 -16.73
CA ASP A 219 -8.84 38.03 -16.55
C ASP A 219 -9.65 38.62 -15.38
N SER A 220 -9.02 39.46 -14.55
CA SER A 220 -9.62 40.02 -13.33
C SER A 220 -10.14 41.45 -13.49
N TYR A 221 -10.11 42.00 -14.70
CA TYR A 221 -10.69 43.31 -14.98
C TYR A 221 -11.20 43.42 -16.41
N THR A 222 -12.03 44.41 -16.67
CA THR A 222 -12.50 44.78 -18.01
C THR A 222 -12.39 46.28 -18.16
N LEU A 223 -11.63 46.72 -19.15
CA LEU A 223 -11.52 48.14 -19.50
C LEU A 223 -12.74 48.57 -20.30
N GLN A 224 -13.17 49.82 -20.13
CA GLN A 224 -14.28 50.41 -20.86
C GLN A 224 -15.57 49.56 -20.77
N ALA A 225 -15.81 48.98 -19.58
CA ALA A 225 -16.96 48.11 -19.32
C ALA A 225 -18.27 48.90 -19.37
N THR A 226 -19.27 48.37 -20.07
CA THR A 226 -20.62 48.97 -20.10
C THR A 226 -21.51 48.22 -19.10
N LEU A 227 -22.09 48.97 -18.16
CA LEU A 227 -22.98 48.45 -17.12
C LEU A 227 -24.43 48.32 -17.64
N SER A 228 -25.29 47.67 -16.86
CA SER A 228 -26.70 47.44 -17.20
C SER A 228 -27.49 48.72 -17.52
N ASN A 229 -27.11 49.85 -16.91
CA ASN A 229 -27.71 51.16 -17.13
C ASN A 229 -27.20 51.88 -18.40
N GLY A 230 -26.39 51.21 -19.23
CA GLY A 230 -25.81 51.75 -20.46
C GLY A 230 -24.69 52.77 -20.24
N LYS A 231 -24.22 52.97 -18.99
CA LYS A 231 -23.06 53.80 -18.69
C LYS A 231 -21.78 52.99 -18.86
N ARG A 232 -20.76 53.65 -19.41
CA ARG A 232 -19.44 53.06 -19.62
C ARG A 232 -18.47 53.56 -18.56
N ALA A 233 -17.86 52.63 -17.84
CA ALA A 233 -16.83 52.88 -16.84
C ALA A 233 -15.43 52.65 -17.43
N ASP A 234 -14.43 53.37 -16.93
CA ASP A 234 -13.06 53.25 -17.47
C ASP A 234 -12.44 51.88 -17.19
N CYS A 235 -12.67 51.35 -15.99
CA CYS A 235 -12.27 50.00 -15.60
C CYS A 235 -13.28 49.38 -14.63
N LEU A 236 -13.60 48.11 -14.84
CA LEU A 236 -14.36 47.28 -13.91
C LEU A 236 -13.45 46.15 -13.43
N ILE A 237 -13.19 46.11 -12.13
CA ILE A 237 -12.38 45.06 -11.49
C ILE A 237 -13.32 43.96 -11.01
N HIS A 238 -13.11 42.75 -11.47
CA HIS A 238 -13.89 41.58 -11.08
C HIS A 238 -13.37 41.05 -9.76
N LEU A 239 -14.17 41.13 -8.70
CA LEU A 239 -13.88 40.55 -7.39
C LEU A 239 -14.98 39.57 -7.00
N PRO A 240 -14.65 38.56 -6.17
CA PRO A 240 -15.65 37.66 -5.62
C PRO A 240 -16.67 38.41 -4.74
N ASN A 241 -17.88 37.88 -4.67
CA ASN A 241 -18.92 38.37 -3.75
C ASN A 241 -18.74 37.79 -2.34
N PRO A 242 -18.79 38.61 -1.28
CA PRO A 242 -18.65 40.08 -1.23
C PRO A 242 -17.17 40.54 -1.35
N PRO A 243 -16.86 41.75 -1.86
CA PRO A 243 -17.79 42.86 -2.15
C PRO A 243 -18.36 42.88 -3.58
N GLY A 244 -17.89 42.03 -4.49
CA GLY A 244 -18.32 42.04 -5.90
C GLY A 244 -17.56 43.02 -6.79
N PRO A 245 -17.95 43.18 -8.07
CA PRO A 245 -17.20 43.96 -9.05
C PRO A 245 -17.09 45.44 -8.67
N ILE A 246 -15.87 45.99 -8.66
CA ILE A 246 -15.61 47.39 -8.29
C ILE A 246 -15.29 48.21 -9.53
N VAL A 247 -15.97 49.34 -9.69
CA VAL A 247 -15.71 50.30 -10.77
C VAL A 247 -14.57 51.25 -10.37
N VAL A 248 -13.66 51.50 -11.31
CA VAL A 248 -12.64 52.55 -11.25
C VAL A 248 -12.86 53.53 -12.40
N ASP A 249 -13.00 54.81 -12.07
CA ASP A 249 -13.26 55.89 -13.03
C ASP A 249 -12.20 56.99 -12.86
N ALA A 250 -11.56 57.36 -13.96
CA ALA A 250 -10.50 58.36 -13.99
C ALA A 250 -11.10 59.76 -14.12
N LYS A 251 -10.77 60.65 -13.17
CA LYS A 251 -11.23 62.04 -13.18
C LYS A 251 -10.09 62.97 -12.87
N PHE A 252 -9.94 64.00 -13.69
CA PHE A 252 -8.87 64.98 -13.55
C PHE A 252 -9.44 66.40 -13.48
N PRO A 253 -9.64 66.98 -12.28
CA PRO A 253 -10.09 68.37 -12.11
C PRO A 253 -8.93 69.36 -12.33
N LEU A 254 -8.19 69.20 -13.43
CA LEU A 254 -6.95 69.93 -13.69
C LEU A 254 -7.19 71.45 -13.75
N GLU A 255 -8.25 71.91 -14.42
CA GLU A 255 -8.51 73.36 -14.58
C GLU A 255 -8.70 74.07 -13.24
N ALA A 256 -9.44 73.45 -12.32
CA ALA A 256 -9.63 73.98 -10.98
C ALA A 256 -8.33 73.93 -10.15
N TYR A 257 -7.51 72.89 -10.35
CA TYR A 257 -6.20 72.80 -9.71
C TYR A 257 -5.20 73.82 -10.28
N GLU A 258 -5.17 74.05 -11.59
CA GLU A 258 -4.33 75.07 -12.22
C GLU A 258 -4.73 76.47 -11.77
N THR A 259 -6.03 76.72 -11.63
CA THR A 259 -6.54 77.98 -11.10
C THR A 259 -6.04 78.19 -9.67
N LEU A 260 -6.04 77.14 -8.85
CA LEU A 260 -5.48 77.17 -7.50
C LEU A 260 -3.96 77.38 -7.50
N ALA A 261 -3.24 76.72 -8.41
CA ALA A 261 -1.78 76.82 -8.51
C ALA A 261 -1.31 78.19 -9.01
N ARG A 262 -2.10 78.87 -9.85
CA ARG A 262 -1.82 80.22 -10.36
C ARG A 262 -2.40 81.34 -9.49
N ALA A 263 -3.23 81.03 -8.49
CA ALA A 263 -3.90 82.04 -7.67
C ALA A 263 -2.88 82.81 -6.81
N GLU A 264 -2.89 84.14 -6.95
CA GLU A 264 -1.98 85.03 -6.22
C GLU A 264 -2.74 85.70 -5.08
N GLY A 265 -2.23 85.55 -3.86
CA GLY A 265 -2.84 86.13 -2.67
C GLY A 265 -3.98 85.30 -2.06
N ARG A 266 -4.28 85.63 -0.80
CA ARG A 266 -5.10 84.77 0.08
C ARG A 266 -6.56 84.63 -0.39
N ALA A 267 -7.16 85.70 -0.89
CA ALA A 267 -8.56 85.70 -1.30
C ALA A 267 -8.78 84.86 -2.58
N GLU A 268 -7.89 85.00 -3.56
CA GLU A 268 -7.92 84.21 -4.80
C GLU A 268 -7.69 82.72 -4.52
N GLN A 269 -6.71 82.40 -3.66
CA GLN A 269 -6.44 81.02 -3.25
C GLN A 269 -7.67 80.38 -2.58
N GLU A 270 -8.36 81.10 -1.69
CA GLU A 270 -9.55 80.57 -1.03
C GLU A 270 -10.70 80.34 -2.01
N ALA A 271 -10.89 81.23 -2.99
CA ALA A 271 -11.88 81.06 -4.04
C ALA A 271 -11.57 79.87 -4.96
N ALA A 272 -10.31 79.75 -5.41
CA ALA A 272 -9.85 78.64 -6.25
C ALA A 272 -9.95 77.29 -5.52
N LEU A 273 -9.65 77.26 -4.22
CA LEU A 273 -9.79 76.06 -3.40
C LEU A 273 -11.26 75.61 -3.30
N LYS A 274 -12.19 76.55 -3.15
CA LYS A 274 -13.64 76.26 -3.17
C LYS A 274 -14.08 75.68 -4.53
N GLN A 275 -13.54 76.21 -5.63
CA GLN A 275 -13.82 75.69 -6.98
C GLN A 275 -13.28 74.26 -7.17
N LEU A 276 -12.05 73.98 -6.72
CA LEU A 276 -11.49 72.63 -6.75
C LEU A 276 -12.36 71.63 -5.97
N GLY A 277 -12.78 72.00 -4.75
CA GLY A 277 -13.68 71.17 -3.96
C GLY A 277 -15.02 70.94 -4.65
N ALA A 278 -15.61 71.96 -5.26
CA ALA A 278 -16.86 71.83 -6.02
C ALA A 278 -16.72 70.90 -7.24
N ALA A 279 -15.63 71.02 -8.00
CA ALA A 279 -15.35 70.16 -9.16
C ALA A 279 -15.25 68.69 -8.75
N VAL A 280 -14.53 68.41 -7.66
CA VAL A 280 -14.37 67.05 -7.13
C VAL A 280 -15.71 66.47 -6.65
N ARG A 281 -16.55 67.26 -5.96
CA ARG A 281 -17.90 66.82 -5.55
C ARG A 281 -18.79 66.42 -6.71
N VAL A 282 -18.75 67.18 -7.81
CA VAL A 282 -19.51 66.84 -9.03
C VAL A 282 -19.09 65.47 -9.55
N HIS A 283 -17.79 65.16 -9.52
CA HIS A 283 -17.29 63.85 -9.92
C HIS A 283 -17.70 62.74 -8.96
N ILE A 284 -17.58 62.95 -7.64
CA ILE A 284 -18.03 61.98 -6.62
C ILE A 284 -19.51 61.63 -6.83
N LYS A 285 -20.37 62.65 -6.96
CA LYS A 285 -21.80 62.46 -7.19
C LYS A 285 -22.08 61.70 -8.48
N ALA A 286 -21.42 62.09 -9.57
CA ALA A 286 -21.57 61.42 -10.86
C ALA A 286 -21.12 59.95 -10.84
N ILE A 287 -20.04 59.63 -10.13
CA ILE A 287 -19.55 58.25 -9.97
C ILE A 287 -20.56 57.42 -9.18
N THR A 288 -21.03 57.97 -8.06
CA THR A 288 -22.03 57.33 -7.20
C THR A 288 -23.29 56.97 -7.98
N GLU A 289 -23.86 57.94 -8.72
CA GLU A 289 -25.11 57.77 -9.47
C GLU A 289 -24.99 56.83 -10.68
N LYS A 290 -23.81 56.77 -11.31
CA LYS A 290 -23.62 56.00 -12.55
C LYS A 290 -23.16 54.58 -12.32
N TYR A 291 -22.40 54.33 -11.25
CA TYR A 291 -21.58 53.12 -11.13
C TYR A 291 -21.84 52.30 -9.87
N ILE A 292 -22.58 52.81 -8.89
CA ILE A 292 -22.96 52.02 -7.72
C ILE A 292 -24.39 51.51 -7.94
N ILE A 293 -24.49 50.29 -8.46
CA ILE A 293 -25.73 49.62 -8.85
C ILE A 293 -25.92 48.38 -7.98
N GLU A 294 -27.00 48.35 -7.22
CA GLU A 294 -27.33 47.25 -6.30
C GLU A 294 -27.47 45.92 -7.05
N GLY A 295 -26.76 44.89 -6.59
CA GLY A 295 -26.77 43.55 -7.19
C GLY A 295 -25.88 43.38 -8.42
N GLU A 296 -25.30 44.44 -8.97
CA GLU A 296 -24.39 44.38 -10.13
C GLU A 296 -22.96 44.76 -9.76
N THR A 297 -22.78 45.89 -9.07
CA THR A 297 -21.47 46.39 -8.63
C THR A 297 -21.37 46.35 -7.11
N ALA A 298 -20.16 46.43 -6.59
CA ALA A 298 -19.91 46.59 -5.17
C ALA A 298 -20.59 47.86 -4.62
N ASP A 299 -20.77 47.88 -3.30
CA ASP A 299 -21.29 49.01 -2.54
C ASP A 299 -20.35 50.24 -2.52
N GLY A 300 -19.37 50.31 -3.41
CA GLY A 300 -18.54 51.48 -3.58
C GLY A 300 -17.73 51.46 -4.88
N ALA A 301 -17.15 52.61 -5.20
CA ALA A 301 -16.37 52.84 -6.41
C ALA A 301 -15.08 53.59 -6.11
N ILE A 302 -14.11 53.50 -7.03
CA ILE A 302 -12.82 54.18 -6.92
C ILE A 302 -12.78 55.34 -7.92
N MET A 303 -12.48 56.54 -7.41
CA MET A 303 -12.18 57.70 -8.23
C MET A 303 -10.66 57.84 -8.34
N PHE A 304 -10.14 57.57 -9.53
CA PHE A 304 -8.71 57.68 -9.83
C PHE A 304 -8.35 59.11 -10.24
N LEU A 305 -7.49 59.76 -9.46
CA LEU A 305 -6.89 61.05 -9.78
C LEU A 305 -5.51 60.80 -10.40
N PRO A 306 -5.27 61.12 -11.69
CA PRO A 306 -4.00 60.85 -12.37
C PRO A 306 -2.88 61.85 -12.02
N SER A 307 -2.84 62.31 -10.76
CA SER A 307 -1.84 63.25 -10.25
C SER A 307 -1.70 63.12 -8.73
N GLU A 308 -0.48 62.87 -8.27
CA GLU A 308 -0.15 62.87 -6.84
C GLU A 308 -0.31 64.27 -6.22
N ALA A 309 0.02 65.33 -6.96
CA ALA A 309 -0.05 66.70 -6.47
C ALA A 309 -1.49 67.12 -6.17
N VAL A 310 -2.43 66.83 -7.08
CA VAL A 310 -3.86 67.10 -6.88
C VAL A 310 -4.40 66.30 -5.70
N TYR A 311 -4.01 65.03 -5.58
CA TYR A 311 -4.42 64.18 -4.47
C TYR A 311 -3.93 64.70 -3.12
N ALA A 312 -2.66 65.10 -3.02
CA ALA A 312 -2.06 65.65 -1.81
C ALA A 312 -2.75 66.95 -1.39
N GLU A 313 -2.98 67.87 -2.33
CA GLU A 313 -3.64 69.15 -2.08
C GLU A 313 -5.08 68.96 -1.59
N LEU A 314 -5.82 68.02 -2.20
CA LEU A 314 -7.17 67.66 -1.79
C LEU A 314 -7.21 67.16 -0.33
N HIS A 315 -6.29 66.26 0.04
CA HIS A 315 -6.24 65.71 1.40
C HIS A 315 -5.77 66.73 2.44
N ALA A 316 -4.83 67.60 2.07
CA ALA A 316 -4.27 68.61 2.97
C ALA A 316 -5.26 69.75 3.24
N ARG A 317 -5.94 70.26 2.22
CA ARG A 317 -6.72 71.51 2.32
C ARG A 317 -8.23 71.33 2.21
N LEU A 318 -8.70 70.19 1.72
CA LEU A 318 -10.13 69.89 1.54
C LEU A 318 -10.55 68.56 2.18
N PRO A 319 -10.18 68.26 3.45
CA PRO A 319 -10.50 66.98 4.08
C PRO A 319 -12.01 66.73 4.21
N GLN A 320 -12.84 67.78 4.21
CA GLN A 320 -14.30 67.67 4.16
C GLN A 320 -14.79 67.02 2.86
N VAL A 321 -14.20 67.35 1.71
CA VAL A 321 -14.58 66.76 0.42
C VAL A 321 -14.19 65.28 0.37
N VAL A 322 -13.04 64.94 0.94
CA VAL A 322 -12.60 63.54 1.08
C VAL A 322 -13.59 62.75 1.95
N ARG A 323 -14.02 63.30 3.09
CA ARG A 323 -15.06 62.68 3.94
C ARG A 323 -16.40 62.52 3.23
N GLU A 324 -16.82 63.52 2.45
CA GLU A 324 -18.01 63.43 1.61
C GLU A 324 -17.88 62.29 0.59
N GLY A 325 -16.70 62.08 0.01
CA GLY A 325 -16.40 60.92 -0.85
C GLY A 325 -16.60 59.59 -0.13
N PHE A 326 -16.02 59.44 1.07
CA PHE A 326 -16.24 58.24 1.89
C PHE A 326 -17.72 58.00 2.22
N ALA A 327 -18.47 59.05 2.58
CA ALA A 327 -19.90 58.95 2.86
C ALA A 327 -20.72 58.56 1.62
N ALA A 328 -20.28 59.00 0.44
CA ALA A 328 -20.85 58.61 -0.86
C ALA A 328 -20.35 57.23 -1.35
N ARG A 329 -19.50 56.55 -0.58
CA ARG A 329 -18.88 55.25 -0.93
C ARG A 329 -17.99 55.34 -2.18
N VAL A 330 -17.33 56.49 -2.35
CA VAL A 330 -16.35 56.75 -3.41
C VAL A 330 -14.98 56.99 -2.80
N TRP A 331 -14.03 56.09 -3.07
CA TRP A 331 -12.65 56.20 -2.59
C TRP A 331 -11.78 56.93 -3.61
N ILE A 332 -11.21 58.05 -3.18
CA ILE A 332 -10.30 58.85 -4.00
C ILE A 332 -8.91 58.27 -3.87
N VAL A 333 -8.25 57.97 -5.00
CA VAL A 333 -6.89 57.41 -5.01
C VAL A 333 -6.00 58.13 -6.04
N SER A 334 -4.73 58.25 -5.71
CA SER A 334 -3.66 58.67 -6.63
C SER A 334 -2.98 57.47 -7.31
N PRO A 335 -2.04 57.63 -8.26
CA PRO A 335 -1.30 56.52 -8.87
C PRO A 335 -0.70 55.53 -7.88
N THR A 336 0.01 56.02 -6.86
CA THR A 336 0.63 55.17 -5.83
C THR A 336 -0.40 54.46 -4.96
N THR A 337 -1.44 55.19 -4.53
CA THR A 337 -2.51 54.63 -3.70
C THR A 337 -3.37 53.62 -4.47
N CYS A 338 -3.60 53.87 -5.77
CA CYS A 338 -4.29 52.95 -6.67
C CYS A 338 -3.49 51.64 -6.78
N MET A 339 -2.19 51.72 -7.09
CA MET A 339 -1.31 50.54 -7.13
C MET A 339 -1.38 49.72 -5.83
N ALA A 340 -1.32 50.37 -4.67
CA ALA A 340 -1.42 49.69 -3.37
C ALA A 340 -2.79 49.01 -3.17
N THR A 341 -3.86 49.70 -3.55
CA THR A 341 -5.24 49.20 -3.47
C THR A 341 -5.42 47.97 -4.38
N LEU A 342 -4.97 48.05 -5.63
CA LEU A 342 -5.04 46.95 -6.59
C LEU A 342 -4.18 45.75 -6.18
N ASN A 343 -2.99 45.99 -5.61
CA ASN A 343 -2.16 44.92 -5.04
C ASN A 343 -2.88 44.16 -3.92
N THR A 344 -3.64 44.89 -3.10
CA THR A 344 -4.45 44.29 -2.03
C THR A 344 -5.61 43.47 -2.62
N MET A 345 -6.29 44.00 -3.64
CA MET A 345 -7.32 43.27 -4.39
C MET A 345 -6.77 42.02 -5.07
N ARG A 346 -5.54 42.05 -5.61
CA ARG A 346 -4.87 40.88 -6.18
C ARG A 346 -4.69 39.76 -5.16
N ALA A 347 -4.35 40.09 -3.91
CA ALA A 347 -4.24 39.10 -2.85
C ALA A 347 -5.58 38.41 -2.58
N ILE A 348 -6.67 39.19 -2.50
CA ILE A 348 -8.03 38.66 -2.35
C ILE A 348 -8.40 37.72 -3.51
N LEU A 349 -8.06 38.10 -4.74
CA LEU A 349 -8.31 37.27 -5.93
C LEU A 349 -7.53 35.95 -5.92
N LYS A 350 -6.28 35.98 -5.44
CA LYS A 350 -5.47 34.78 -5.29
C LYS A 350 -6.08 33.84 -4.27
N ASP A 351 -6.52 34.37 -3.13
CA ASP A 351 -7.15 33.59 -2.06
C ASP A 351 -8.49 32.98 -2.52
N ALA A 352 -9.28 33.73 -3.29
CA ALA A 352 -10.53 33.23 -3.86
C ALA A 352 -10.30 32.09 -4.85
N ARG A 353 -9.37 32.24 -5.80
CA ARG A 353 -9.00 31.19 -6.74
C ARG A 353 -8.47 29.94 -6.04
N MET A 354 -7.66 30.10 -4.99
CA MET A 354 -7.16 28.98 -4.19
C MET A 354 -8.30 28.20 -3.50
N ARG A 355 -9.32 28.90 -2.99
CA ARG A 355 -10.50 28.25 -2.36
C ARG A 355 -11.32 27.45 -3.38
N GLU A 356 -11.53 27.99 -4.58
CA GLU A 356 -12.25 27.30 -5.65
C GLU A 356 -11.52 26.01 -6.07
N GLN A 357 -10.21 26.10 -6.29
CA GLN A 357 -9.37 24.94 -6.61
C GLN A 357 -9.36 23.90 -5.49
N THR A 358 -9.37 24.32 -4.22
CA THR A 358 -9.47 23.41 -3.08
C THR A 358 -10.79 22.63 -3.08
N GLY A 359 -11.89 23.25 -3.50
CA GLY A 359 -13.17 22.58 -3.68
C GLY A 359 -13.12 21.48 -4.76
N ALA A 360 -12.51 21.78 -5.91
CA ALA A 360 -12.32 20.81 -6.99
C ALA A 360 -11.43 19.64 -6.55
N ILE A 361 -10.30 19.93 -5.88
CA ILE A 361 -9.40 18.91 -5.31
C ILE A 361 -10.16 18.02 -4.32
N ARG A 362 -10.96 18.59 -3.42
CA ARG A 362 -11.76 17.82 -2.45
C ARG A 362 -12.78 16.91 -3.13
N LYS A 363 -13.38 17.35 -4.25
CA LYS A 363 -14.30 16.52 -5.06
C LYS A 363 -13.55 15.34 -5.69
N SER A 364 -12.40 15.59 -6.30
CA SER A 364 -11.57 14.52 -6.89
C SER A 364 -11.06 13.53 -5.84
N LEU A 365 -10.66 14.01 -4.66
CA LEU A 365 -10.27 13.14 -3.54
C LEU A 365 -11.42 12.24 -3.07
N LYS A 366 -12.66 12.75 -3.03
CA LYS A 366 -13.83 11.92 -2.71
C LYS A 366 -14.06 10.81 -3.74
N GLN A 367 -13.89 11.12 -5.03
CA GLN A 367 -14.01 10.12 -6.10
C GLN A 367 -12.91 9.06 -5.98
N LEU A 368 -11.65 9.48 -5.78
CA LEU A 368 -10.54 8.57 -5.58
C LEU A 368 -10.75 7.65 -4.37
N HIS A 369 -11.24 8.20 -3.25
CA HIS A 369 -11.55 7.40 -2.07
C HIS A 369 -12.60 6.32 -2.37
N ARG A 370 -13.64 6.67 -3.14
CA ARG A 370 -14.67 5.72 -3.56
C ARG A 370 -14.10 4.63 -4.46
N ASP A 371 -13.20 4.97 -5.37
CA ASP A 371 -12.53 3.99 -6.23
C ASP A 371 -11.67 3.01 -5.41
N VAL A 372 -10.97 3.50 -4.39
CA VAL A 372 -10.19 2.67 -3.46
C VAL A 372 -11.09 1.72 -2.66
N GLU A 373 -12.24 2.19 -2.15
CA GLU A 373 -13.23 1.32 -1.50
C GLU A 373 -13.69 0.19 -2.43
N LEU A 374 -14.00 0.52 -3.68
CA LEU A 374 -14.45 -0.44 -4.69
C LEU A 374 -13.38 -1.49 -5.01
N ILE A 375 -12.12 -1.09 -5.04
CA ILE A 375 -10.99 -2.02 -5.19
C ILE A 375 -10.92 -2.95 -3.97
N GLY A 376 -11.06 -2.43 -2.75
CA GLY A 376 -11.10 -3.22 -1.53
C GLY A 376 -12.23 -4.26 -1.52
N GLU A 377 -13.46 -3.85 -1.90
CA GLU A 377 -14.60 -4.75 -2.02
C GLU A 377 -14.36 -5.87 -3.05
N ARG A 378 -13.79 -5.52 -4.22
CA ARG A 378 -13.47 -6.50 -5.28
C ARG A 378 -12.36 -7.46 -4.84
N ALA A 379 -11.33 -6.96 -4.16
CA ALA A 379 -10.26 -7.78 -3.62
C ALA A 379 -10.78 -8.77 -2.57
N GLY A 380 -11.67 -8.34 -1.67
CA GLY A 380 -12.30 -9.23 -0.68
C GLY A 380 -13.18 -10.32 -1.31
N LYS A 381 -13.92 -9.99 -2.38
CA LYS A 381 -14.63 -11.00 -3.17
C LYS A 381 -13.68 -12.00 -3.83
N LEU A 382 -12.58 -11.52 -4.40
CA LEU A 382 -11.56 -12.38 -5.00
C LEU A 382 -10.92 -13.32 -3.98
N GLU A 383 -10.58 -12.81 -2.79
CA GLU A 383 -10.08 -13.62 -1.67
C GLU A 383 -11.06 -14.75 -1.32
N THR A 384 -12.35 -14.42 -1.23
CA THR A 384 -13.41 -15.41 -0.97
C THR A 384 -13.46 -16.49 -2.05
N HIS A 385 -13.38 -16.11 -3.33
CA HIS A 385 -13.36 -17.07 -4.44
C HIS A 385 -12.10 -17.93 -4.47
N LEU A 386 -10.93 -17.37 -4.16
CA LEU A 386 -9.69 -18.14 -4.06
C LEU A 386 -9.74 -19.15 -2.91
N ARG A 387 -10.31 -18.76 -1.76
CA ARG A 387 -10.52 -19.69 -0.65
C ARG A 387 -11.42 -20.85 -1.06
N GLN A 388 -12.54 -20.55 -1.71
CA GLN A 388 -13.46 -21.58 -2.21
C GLN A 388 -12.77 -22.52 -3.21
N ALA A 389 -12.04 -21.97 -4.18
CA ALA A 389 -11.31 -22.77 -5.15
C ALA A 389 -10.25 -23.67 -4.50
N ASN A 390 -9.56 -23.17 -3.46
CA ASN A 390 -8.58 -23.96 -2.70
C ASN A 390 -9.25 -25.09 -1.92
N ASP A 391 -10.42 -24.85 -1.32
CA ASP A 391 -11.21 -25.88 -0.64
C ASP A 391 -11.67 -26.96 -1.63
N ASP A 392 -12.13 -26.57 -2.82
CA ASP A 392 -12.54 -27.49 -3.88
C ASP A 392 -11.36 -28.37 -4.35
N VAL A 393 -10.18 -27.77 -4.58
CA VAL A 393 -8.95 -28.50 -4.93
C VAL A 393 -8.57 -29.50 -3.84
N SER A 394 -8.64 -29.10 -2.57
CA SER A 394 -8.38 -30.00 -1.43
C SER A 394 -9.36 -31.19 -1.39
N GLY A 395 -10.64 -30.93 -1.67
CA GLY A 395 -11.67 -31.95 -1.83
C GLY A 395 -11.35 -32.95 -2.95
N ILE A 396 -10.94 -32.46 -4.12
CA ILE A 396 -10.54 -33.29 -5.27
C ILE A 396 -9.34 -34.17 -4.92
N LEU A 397 -8.28 -33.60 -4.32
CA LEU A 397 -7.09 -34.35 -3.92
C LEU A 397 -7.44 -35.47 -2.92
N THR A 398 -8.33 -35.18 -1.96
CA THR A 398 -8.82 -36.18 -0.99
C THR A 398 -9.61 -37.30 -1.68
N ALA A 399 -10.50 -36.95 -2.61
CA ALA A 399 -11.27 -37.92 -3.38
C ALA A 399 -10.37 -38.80 -4.26
N SER A 400 -9.41 -38.20 -4.97
CA SER A 400 -8.40 -38.91 -5.77
C SER A 400 -7.57 -39.86 -4.95
N THR A 401 -7.12 -39.45 -3.75
CA THR A 401 -6.38 -40.33 -2.83
C THR A 401 -7.23 -41.52 -2.38
N ARG A 402 -8.53 -41.29 -2.10
CA ARG A 402 -9.47 -42.34 -1.71
C ARG A 402 -9.76 -43.30 -2.87
N ALA A 403 -9.92 -42.77 -4.09
CA ALA A 403 -10.14 -43.54 -5.30
C ALA A 403 -8.93 -44.42 -5.63
N GLY A 404 -7.71 -43.88 -5.56
CA GLY A 404 -6.46 -44.64 -5.70
C GLY A 404 -6.38 -45.78 -4.70
N LYS A 405 -6.59 -45.51 -3.40
CA LYS A 405 -6.62 -46.56 -2.36
C LYS A 405 -7.70 -47.62 -2.58
N ARG A 406 -8.79 -47.30 -3.28
CA ARG A 406 -9.87 -48.25 -3.60
C ARG A 406 -9.52 -49.07 -4.85
N ALA A 407 -8.88 -48.46 -5.85
CA ALA A 407 -8.34 -49.15 -7.01
C ALA A 407 -7.23 -50.13 -6.60
N ASP A 408 -6.29 -49.71 -5.74
CA ASP A 408 -5.25 -50.59 -5.20
C ASP A 408 -5.83 -51.80 -4.43
N ARG A 409 -6.99 -51.64 -3.80
CA ARG A 409 -7.69 -52.77 -3.14
C ARG A 409 -8.39 -53.69 -4.13
N LEU A 410 -8.91 -53.15 -5.23
CA LEU A 410 -9.56 -53.93 -6.29
C LEU A 410 -8.53 -54.74 -7.08
N ASP A 411 -7.35 -54.19 -7.37
CA ASP A 411 -6.24 -54.94 -7.97
C ASP A 411 -5.74 -56.09 -7.06
N ASN A 412 -5.98 -55.99 -5.75
CA ASN A 412 -5.63 -57.03 -4.77
C ASN A 412 -6.76 -58.07 -4.53
N PHE A 413 -7.93 -57.93 -5.16
CA PHE A 413 -9.05 -58.89 -5.05
C PHE A 413 -9.25 -59.64 -6.39
N ASP A 414 -8.71 -60.87 -6.42
CA ASP A 414 -9.03 -62.05 -7.25
C ASP A 414 -8.82 -62.09 -8.77
N PHE A 415 -7.77 -62.84 -9.15
CA PHE A 415 -7.82 -63.85 -10.20
C PHE A 415 -7.58 -65.25 -9.59
N GLU A 416 -8.48 -65.78 -8.75
CA GLU A 416 -8.44 -67.23 -8.44
C GLU A 416 -9.79 -67.91 -8.12
N GLU A 417 -10.91 -67.20 -7.95
CA GLU A 417 -12.15 -67.82 -7.42
C GLU A 417 -13.35 -67.98 -8.40
N LEU A 418 -13.11 -68.18 -9.71
CA LEU A 418 -14.20 -68.27 -10.72
C LEU A 418 -14.19 -69.49 -11.66
N SER A 419 -13.64 -70.65 -11.26
CA SER A 419 -13.70 -71.87 -12.13
C SER A 419 -14.19 -73.18 -11.50
N ALA A 420 -14.77 -73.20 -10.29
CA ALA A 420 -15.26 -74.44 -9.70
C ALA A 420 -16.70 -74.32 -9.18
N GLY A 421 -17.68 -74.62 -10.03
CA GLY A 421 -19.05 -74.87 -9.58
C GLY A 421 -20.12 -74.42 -10.58
N ALA A 422 -20.26 -75.13 -11.70
CA ALA A 422 -21.47 -75.03 -12.53
C ALA A 422 -22.58 -75.87 -11.88
N PRO A 423 -23.75 -75.30 -11.50
CA PRO A 423 -24.92 -76.08 -11.12
C PRO A 423 -25.78 -76.44 -12.34
N GLU A 424 -26.30 -77.67 -12.29
CA GLU A 424 -27.17 -78.37 -13.24
C GLU A 424 -28.54 -77.67 -13.44
N PRO A 425 -29.16 -77.72 -14.63
CA PRO A 425 -30.40 -77.00 -14.92
C PRO A 425 -31.66 -77.78 -14.50
N LEU A 426 -32.63 -77.09 -13.86
CA LEU A 426 -33.97 -77.60 -13.52
C LEU A 426 -35.08 -76.76 -14.21
N PRO A 427 -36.28 -77.32 -14.42
CA PRO A 427 -37.05 -77.19 -15.66
C PRO A 427 -38.16 -76.13 -15.66
N LEU A 428 -38.60 -75.82 -16.89
CA LEU A 428 -39.70 -74.92 -17.28
C LEU A 428 -41.03 -75.23 -16.60
N ALA A 429 -41.74 -74.18 -16.16
CA ALA A 429 -43.16 -74.21 -15.84
C ALA A 429 -43.90 -73.08 -16.58
N ASP A 430 -45.05 -73.45 -17.12
CA ASP A 430 -45.85 -72.79 -18.15
C ASP A 430 -46.28 -71.34 -17.88
N ALA A 431 -46.22 -70.55 -18.95
CA ALA A 431 -46.96 -69.30 -19.10
C ALA A 431 -48.42 -69.63 -19.45
N GLY A 432 -49.31 -69.48 -18.47
CA GLY A 432 -50.75 -69.41 -18.67
C GLY A 432 -51.20 -67.97 -18.91
N ALA A 433 -51.74 -67.74 -20.10
CA ALA A 433 -52.32 -66.51 -20.63
C ALA A 433 -53.38 -65.85 -19.73
N ASN A 434 -53.47 -64.52 -19.77
CA ASN A 434 -54.61 -63.87 -20.43
C ASN A 434 -54.41 -62.35 -20.60
N ASP A 435 -54.32 -61.98 -21.88
CA ASP A 435 -54.89 -60.83 -22.59
C ASP A 435 -55.73 -59.76 -21.85
N THR A 436 -55.55 -58.52 -22.33
CA THR A 436 -56.49 -57.36 -22.38
C THR A 436 -56.88 -56.74 -21.03
N GLU A 437 -56.83 -55.43 -20.79
CA GLU A 437 -57.06 -54.21 -21.58
C GLU A 437 -56.28 -53.04 -20.97
#